data_AF-A0A8S0Z1N7-F1
#
_entry.id   AF-A0A8S0Z1N7-F1
#
_cell.length_a   1.000
_cell.length_b   1.000
_cell.length_c   1.000
_cell.angle_alpha   90.00
_cell.angle_beta   90.00
_cell.angle_gamma   90.00
#
_symmetry.space_group_name_H-M   'P 1'
#
loop_
_entity.id
_entity.type
_entity.pdbx_description
1 polymer ?
#
loop_
_entity_poly.entity_id
_entity_poly.type
_entity_poly.pdbx_seq_one_letter_code
_entity_poly.pdbx_strand_id
1 'polypeptide(L)'
;MQMKHTQLQHATDARRLIQTAQAFYEERDTNKCLESAEFGMEQIARKPISLLPGKDKYLQELHFIVANAFLDQKRVRDSMSESDRERRAFILLGMPISRVPSRDSVLRVRPPAPPRDFKIRIRNLERSLTMSTKRSERCYVLHELARLHVETKQAMKARYYAHKCQNEAKAANLQAWLLNVLFLLARCHLLQNNRPEARAVLLEATGLARSYGFGDIAEFFETCVNVSVEGEIVATTDACLEKRQKDLVDLMQDDDLKSAARYLFRRMSLIPAARRFSIMPGARAEDDDVPVSHARRRQSIIPKTSQPTRIAYKSVHPLGFVDFDR
;
A
#
# COMPACT_ATOMS: atom_id res chain seq x y z
N MET A 1 10.75 30.30 37.65
CA MET A 1 11.09 28.90 37.97
C MET A 1 10.11 27.89 37.38
N GLN A 2 8.80 28.18 37.32
CA GLN A 2 7.76 27.26 36.85
C GLN A 2 7.92 26.78 35.40
N MET A 3 8.34 27.64 34.47
CA MET A 3 8.59 27.27 33.06
C MET A 3 9.73 26.26 32.85
N LYS A 4 10.77 26.30 33.70
CA LYS A 4 11.87 25.31 33.61
C LYS A 4 11.42 23.94 34.13
N HIS A 5 10.58 23.93 35.17
CA HIS A 5 10.04 22.69 35.71
C HIS A 5 9.11 21.99 34.72
N THR A 6 8.22 22.74 34.05
CA THR A 6 7.33 22.18 33.02
C THR A 6 8.09 21.68 31.79
N GLN A 7 9.14 22.39 31.35
CA GLN A 7 10.03 21.91 30.28
C GLN A 7 10.71 20.59 30.66
N LEU A 8 11.19 20.48 31.90
CA LEU A 8 11.86 19.27 32.39
C LEU A 8 10.89 18.09 32.50
N GLN A 9 9.65 18.34 32.90
CA GLN A 9 8.58 17.34 32.90
C GLN A 9 8.29 16.85 31.48
N HIS A 10 8.10 17.75 30.50
CA HIS A 10 7.87 17.35 29.11
C HIS A 10 9.05 16.60 28.49
N ALA A 11 10.29 16.96 28.84
CA ALA A 11 11.47 16.20 28.42
C ALA A 11 11.48 14.78 29.03
N THR A 12 11.06 14.64 30.29
CA THR A 12 10.96 13.34 30.97
C THR A 12 9.87 12.49 30.32
N ASP A 13 8.71 13.09 30.01
CA ASP A 13 7.62 12.40 29.33
C ASP A 13 8.01 11.95 27.91
N ALA A 14 8.72 12.80 27.15
CA ALA A 14 9.24 12.43 25.83
C ALA A 14 10.21 11.24 25.90
N ARG A 15 11.11 11.22 26.90
CA ARG A 15 12.01 10.08 27.13
C ARG A 15 11.27 8.81 27.51
N ARG A 16 10.22 8.91 28.35
CA ARG A 16 9.37 7.77 28.68
C ARG A 16 8.71 7.17 27.44
N LEU A 17 8.18 8.00 26.54
CA LEU A 17 7.58 7.54 25.29
C LEU A 17 8.60 6.77 24.42
N ILE A 18 9.83 7.28 24.33
CA ILE A 18 10.93 6.60 23.61
C ILE A 18 11.29 5.27 24.28
N GLN A 19 11.44 5.26 25.61
CA GLN A 19 11.74 4.05 26.38
C GLN A 19 10.67 2.98 26.21
N THR A 20 9.39 3.36 26.18
CA THR A 20 8.29 2.41 25.91
C THR A 20 8.41 1.81 24.50
N ALA A 21 8.65 2.62 23.47
CA ALA A 21 8.83 2.11 22.11
C ALA A 21 10.07 1.22 21.99
N GLN A 22 11.15 1.57 22.68
CA GLN A 22 12.39 0.80 22.76
C GLN A 22 12.19 -0.54 23.49
N ALA A 23 11.43 -0.57 24.59
CA ALA A 23 11.11 -1.80 25.30
C ALA A 23 10.33 -2.78 24.42
N PHE A 24 9.33 -2.31 23.68
CA PHE A 24 8.60 -3.16 22.71
C PHE A 24 9.49 -3.62 21.55
N TYR A 25 10.44 -2.79 21.13
CA TYR A 25 11.45 -3.18 20.13
C TYR A 25 12.33 -4.33 20.65
N GLU A 26 12.81 -4.24 21.88
CA GLU A 26 13.62 -5.27 22.54
C GLU A 26 12.85 -6.58 22.77
N GLU A 27 11.56 -6.48 23.13
CA GLU A 27 10.62 -7.61 23.22
C GLU A 27 10.28 -8.23 21.85
N ARG A 28 10.71 -7.61 20.75
CA ARG A 28 10.45 -8.01 19.36
C ARG A 28 8.98 -8.00 18.97
N ASP A 29 8.15 -7.22 19.66
CA ASP A 29 6.77 -6.97 19.26
C ASP A 29 6.71 -5.78 18.30
N THR A 30 6.94 -6.06 17.01
CA THR A 30 7.06 -5.01 15.98
C THR A 30 5.78 -4.19 15.85
N ASN A 31 4.60 -4.78 16.03
CA ASN A 31 3.34 -4.05 15.88
C ASN A 31 3.14 -3.06 17.01
N LYS A 32 3.32 -3.51 18.27
CA LYS A 32 3.25 -2.60 19.42
C LYS A 32 4.34 -1.54 19.40
N CYS A 33 5.55 -1.89 18.95
CA CYS A 33 6.63 -0.92 18.79
C CYS A 33 6.25 0.19 17.80
N LEU A 34 5.71 -0.16 16.63
CA LEU A 34 5.28 0.82 15.63
C LEU A 34 4.13 1.68 16.14
N GLU A 35 3.10 1.09 16.76
CA GLU A 35 1.97 1.83 17.34
C GLU A 35 2.43 2.78 18.46
N SER A 36 3.29 2.32 19.36
CA SER A 36 3.85 3.12 20.44
C SER A 36 4.73 4.25 19.93
N ALA A 37 5.54 3.99 18.89
CA ALA A 37 6.38 5.00 18.28
C ALA A 37 5.55 6.06 17.53
N GLU A 38 4.51 5.67 16.78
CA GLU A 38 3.60 6.61 16.13
C GLU A 38 2.89 7.51 17.14
N PHE A 39 2.38 6.91 18.22
CA PHE A 39 1.78 7.67 19.32
C PHE A 39 2.79 8.63 19.95
N GLY A 40 4.02 8.17 20.22
CA GLY A 40 5.10 9.00 20.76
C GLY A 40 5.45 10.18 19.85
N MET A 41 5.57 9.94 18.54
CA MET A 41 5.83 10.98 17.55
C MET A 41 4.73 12.03 17.54
N GLU A 42 3.45 11.61 17.58
CA GLU A 42 2.31 12.52 17.61
C GLU A 42 2.29 13.38 18.88
N GLN A 43 2.50 12.78 20.06
CA GLN A 43 2.51 13.51 21.32
C GLN A 43 3.64 14.54 21.37
N ILE A 44 4.83 14.18 20.89
CA ILE A 44 5.99 15.07 20.86
C ILE A 44 5.80 16.18 19.82
N ALA A 45 5.28 15.86 18.63
CA ALA A 45 5.06 16.82 17.56
C ALA A 45 4.06 17.93 17.94
N ARG A 46 3.02 17.58 18.72
CA ARG A 46 2.00 18.52 19.23
C ARG A 46 2.58 19.56 20.22
N LYS A 47 3.73 19.31 20.84
CA LYS A 47 4.33 20.26 21.78
C LYS A 47 5.04 21.40 21.03
N PRO A 48 4.79 22.67 21.42
CA PRO A 48 5.51 23.80 20.86
C PRO A 48 6.99 23.77 21.30
N ILE A 49 7.87 24.35 20.48
CA ILE A 49 9.31 24.38 20.73
C ILE A 49 9.65 25.10 22.06
N SER A 50 8.81 26.05 22.49
CA SER A 50 8.94 26.74 23.77
C SER A 50 8.79 25.81 24.99
N LEU A 51 7.98 24.76 24.88
CA LEU A 51 7.73 23.80 25.96
C LEU A 51 8.64 22.57 25.88
N LEU A 52 9.15 22.24 24.71
CA LEU A 52 10.10 21.14 24.51
C LEU A 52 11.25 21.57 23.59
N PRO A 53 12.25 22.29 24.14
CA PRO A 53 13.46 22.62 23.41
C PRO A 53 14.15 21.34 22.92
N GLY A 54 14.54 21.29 21.65
CA GLY A 54 15.18 20.11 21.08
C GLY A 54 14.26 18.92 20.88
N LYS A 55 12.93 19.12 20.77
CA LYS A 55 11.94 18.09 20.37
C LYS A 55 12.40 17.23 19.19
N ASP A 56 13.18 17.88 18.36
CA ASP A 56 13.80 17.37 17.17
C ASP A 56 14.67 16.13 17.34
N LYS A 57 15.38 16.03 18.46
CA LYS A 57 16.24 14.87 18.79
C LYS A 57 15.39 13.67 19.18
N TYR A 58 14.38 13.89 20.02
CA TYR A 58 13.44 12.85 20.43
C TYR A 58 12.68 12.23 19.25
N LEU A 59 12.25 13.07 18.30
CA LEU A 59 11.62 12.57 17.07
C LEU A 59 12.60 11.77 16.21
N GLN A 60 13.86 12.20 16.12
CA GLN A 60 14.88 11.44 15.37
C GLN A 60 15.14 10.06 15.98
N GLU A 61 15.20 9.97 17.31
CA GLU A 61 15.32 8.69 18.02
C GLU A 61 14.14 7.76 17.71
N LEU A 62 12.90 8.27 17.75
CA LEU A 62 11.73 7.48 17.37
C LEU A 62 11.78 7.03 15.90
N HIS A 63 12.21 7.89 14.97
CA HIS A 63 12.37 7.49 13.57
C HIS A 63 13.43 6.40 13.40
N PHE A 64 14.49 6.41 14.21
CA PHE A 64 15.53 5.38 14.21
C PHE A 64 14.98 4.04 14.72
N ILE A 65 14.24 4.05 15.83
CA ILE A 65 13.57 2.85 16.38
C ILE A 65 12.62 2.27 15.33
N VAL A 66 11.80 3.09 14.69
CA VAL A 66 10.86 2.65 13.64
C VAL A 66 11.59 2.05 12.44
N ALA A 67 12.69 2.66 11.99
CA ALA A 67 13.47 2.13 10.87
C ALA A 67 13.99 0.72 11.17
N ASN A 68 14.55 0.53 12.37
CA ASN A 68 15.06 -0.77 12.80
C ASN A 68 13.93 -1.77 13.03
N ALA A 69 12.80 -1.35 13.60
CA ALA A 69 11.62 -2.19 13.76
C ALA A 69 11.12 -2.72 12.41
N PHE A 70 11.05 -1.88 11.37
CA PHE A 70 10.73 -2.35 10.01
C PHE A 70 11.79 -3.27 9.42
N LEU A 71 13.06 -3.05 9.74
CA LEU A 71 14.14 -3.87 9.23
C LEU A 71 14.14 -5.26 9.89
N ASP A 72 13.88 -5.32 11.18
CA ASP A 72 13.77 -6.57 11.96
C ASP A 72 12.63 -7.47 11.46
N GLN A 73 11.59 -6.89 10.86
CA GLN A 73 10.55 -7.66 10.16
C GLN A 73 11.10 -8.51 9.01
N LYS A 74 12.32 -8.23 8.52
CA LYS A 74 13.01 -8.91 7.41
C LYS A 74 14.21 -9.74 7.88
N ARG A 75 14.36 -9.99 9.17
CA ARG A 75 15.45 -10.80 9.71
C ARG A 75 15.18 -12.31 9.59
N VAL A 76 16.15 -13.11 9.14
CA VAL A 76 16.10 -14.58 9.28
C VAL A 76 16.44 -15.00 10.72
N ARG A 77 15.72 -16.00 11.25
CA ARG A 77 16.07 -16.65 12.53
C ARG A 77 16.68 -18.01 12.22
N ASP A 78 17.75 -18.37 12.91
CA ASP A 78 18.44 -19.66 12.72
C ASP A 78 17.50 -20.86 12.97
N SER A 79 16.55 -20.72 13.89
CA SER A 79 15.55 -21.74 14.21
C SER A 79 14.45 -21.90 13.15
N MET A 80 14.42 -21.08 12.10
CA MET A 80 13.35 -21.07 11.09
C MET A 80 13.68 -22.01 9.94
N SER A 81 12.75 -22.91 9.61
CA SER A 81 12.87 -23.80 8.46
C SER A 81 12.90 -23.01 7.14
N GLU A 82 13.53 -23.56 6.11
CA GLU A 82 13.56 -22.96 4.76
C GLU A 82 12.15 -22.68 4.24
N SER A 83 11.23 -23.63 4.41
CA SER A 83 9.84 -23.48 3.99
C SER A 83 9.10 -22.33 4.70
N ASP A 84 9.43 -22.04 5.96
CA ASP A 84 8.84 -20.92 6.70
C ASP A 84 9.45 -19.58 6.28
N ARG A 85 10.75 -19.58 5.93
CA ARG A 85 11.43 -18.39 5.38
C ARG A 85 10.81 -17.99 4.05
N GLU A 86 10.60 -18.94 3.15
CA GLU A 86 9.96 -18.72 1.86
C GLU A 86 8.52 -18.21 2.02
N ARG A 87 7.71 -18.87 2.86
CA ARG A 87 6.33 -18.42 3.15
C ARG A 87 6.32 -16.99 3.67
N ARG A 88 7.24 -16.64 4.56
CA ARG A 88 7.35 -15.26 5.07
C ARG A 88 7.78 -14.29 3.98
N ALA A 89 8.69 -14.67 3.10
CA ALA A 89 9.06 -13.87 1.93
C ALA A 89 7.84 -13.61 1.03
N PHE A 90 7.02 -14.62 0.73
CA PHE A 90 5.76 -14.45 0.00
C PHE A 90 4.83 -13.43 0.68
N ILE A 91 4.60 -13.57 2.00
CA ILE A 91 3.72 -12.66 2.77
C ILE A 91 4.24 -11.22 2.72
N LEU A 92 5.52 -11.01 3.04
CA LEU A 92 6.11 -9.68 3.14
C LEU A 92 6.23 -9.00 1.79
N LEU A 93 6.49 -9.75 0.73
CA LEU A 93 6.48 -9.23 -0.64
C LEU A 93 5.06 -8.90 -1.14
N GLY A 94 4.02 -9.43 -0.49
CA GLY A 94 2.63 -9.24 -0.88
C GLY A 94 2.17 -10.17 -2.01
N MET A 95 2.84 -11.31 -2.17
CA MET A 95 2.47 -12.34 -3.13
C MET A 95 1.41 -13.27 -2.53
N PRO A 96 0.47 -13.79 -3.35
CA PRO A 96 -0.58 -14.67 -2.86
C PRO A 96 0.03 -16.02 -2.45
N ILE A 97 -0.50 -16.59 -1.37
CA ILE A 97 -0.14 -17.93 -0.91
C ILE A 97 -1.38 -18.81 -1.04
N SER A 98 -1.22 -20.01 -1.61
CA SER A 98 -2.30 -20.97 -1.84
C SER A 98 -3.08 -21.34 -0.57
N ARG A 99 -2.41 -21.35 0.59
CA ARG A 99 -3.04 -21.59 1.90
C ARG A 99 -2.70 -20.46 2.86
N VAL A 100 -3.73 -19.81 3.41
CA VAL A 100 -3.56 -18.83 4.49
C VAL A 100 -2.95 -19.56 5.68
N PRO A 101 -1.81 -19.10 6.23
CA PRO A 101 -1.19 -19.79 7.34
C PRO A 101 -2.10 -19.81 8.56
N SER A 102 -2.03 -20.89 9.35
CA SER A 102 -2.74 -21.00 10.62
C SER A 102 -2.44 -19.80 11.52
N ARG A 103 -3.46 -19.35 12.25
CA ARG A 103 -3.47 -18.14 13.10
C ARG A 103 -2.35 -18.09 14.16
N ASP A 104 -1.75 -19.24 14.42
CA ASP A 104 -0.73 -19.54 15.43
C ASP A 104 0.72 -19.52 14.89
N SER A 105 0.89 -19.34 13.58
CA SER A 105 2.23 -19.35 12.98
C SER A 105 2.98 -18.02 13.20
N VAL A 106 4.30 -18.11 13.35
CA VAL A 106 5.31 -17.03 13.42
C VAL A 106 5.21 -16.01 12.27
N LEU A 107 4.30 -16.23 11.32
CA LEU A 107 3.94 -15.45 10.13
C LEU A 107 3.05 -14.22 10.44
N ARG A 108 2.88 -13.86 11.71
CA ARG A 108 2.15 -12.66 12.17
C ARG A 108 2.80 -11.33 11.79
N VAL A 109 4.01 -11.34 11.25
CA VAL A 109 4.64 -10.16 10.64
C VAL A 109 4.00 -9.87 9.29
N ARG A 110 2.68 -9.68 9.28
CA ARG A 110 2.00 -9.05 8.14
C ARG A 110 2.18 -7.54 8.32
N PRO A 111 2.52 -6.79 7.26
CA PRO A 111 2.41 -5.34 7.30
C PRO A 111 0.99 -4.98 7.81
N PRO A 112 0.86 -4.10 8.82
CA PRO A 112 -0.44 -3.75 9.38
C PRO A 112 -1.39 -3.37 8.25
N ALA A 113 -2.61 -3.92 8.26
CA ALA A 113 -3.59 -3.60 7.23
C ALA A 113 -3.80 -2.08 7.18
N PRO A 114 -3.99 -1.48 5.99
CA PRO A 114 -4.22 -0.05 5.89
C PRO A 114 -5.40 0.34 6.77
N PRO A 115 -5.29 1.39 7.61
CA PRO A 115 -6.39 1.83 8.44
C PRO A 115 -7.62 2.14 7.59
N ARG A 116 -8.83 1.97 8.16
CA ARG A 116 -10.09 2.34 7.48
C ARG A 116 -10.05 3.78 6.94
N ASP A 117 -9.30 4.65 7.61
CA ASP A 117 -9.09 6.05 7.27
C ASP A 117 -7.76 6.31 6.53
N PHE A 118 -7.27 5.37 5.73
CA PHE A 118 -6.00 5.51 4.99
C PHE A 118 -5.95 6.78 4.13
N LYS A 119 -7.09 7.22 3.56
CA LYS A 119 -7.17 8.47 2.78
C LYS A 119 -6.83 9.70 3.63
N ILE A 120 -7.27 9.74 4.88
CA ILE A 120 -6.96 10.82 5.82
C ILE A 120 -5.48 10.73 6.23
N ARG A 121 -4.99 9.52 6.51
CA ARG A 121 -3.58 9.29 6.84
C ARG A 121 -2.65 9.75 5.73
N ILE A 122 -2.92 9.41 4.47
CA ILE A 122 -2.13 9.85 3.32
C ILE A 122 -2.09 11.39 3.25
N ARG A 123 -3.24 12.07 3.36
CA ARG A 123 -3.27 13.56 3.34
C ARG A 123 -2.48 14.19 4.49
N ASN A 124 -2.48 13.56 5.66
CA ASN A 124 -1.71 14.04 6.81
C ASN A 124 -0.20 13.86 6.57
N LEU A 125 0.20 12.71 6.02
CA LEU A 125 1.59 12.43 5.67
C LEU A 125 2.08 13.34 4.53
N GLU A 126 1.29 13.59 3.49
CA GLU A 126 1.65 14.52 2.41
C GLU A 126 1.84 15.95 2.94
N ARG A 127 0.95 16.41 3.83
CA ARG A 127 1.12 17.70 4.53
C ARG A 127 2.39 17.72 5.38
N SER A 128 2.63 16.67 6.17
CA SER A 128 3.87 16.55 6.95
C SER A 128 5.12 16.58 6.07
N LEU A 129 5.11 15.92 4.91
CA LEU A 129 6.23 15.93 3.96
C LEU A 129 6.56 17.32 3.42
N THR A 130 5.53 18.16 3.17
CA THR A 130 5.74 19.55 2.72
C THR A 130 6.34 20.45 3.80
N MET A 131 6.04 20.17 5.06
CA MET A 131 6.51 20.97 6.21
C MET A 131 7.83 20.44 6.78
N SER A 132 8.17 19.18 6.52
CA SER A 132 9.35 18.53 7.07
C SER A 132 10.62 18.93 6.33
N THR A 133 11.54 19.53 7.09
CA THR A 133 12.87 19.94 6.63
C THR A 133 13.93 18.87 6.90
N LYS A 134 13.64 17.91 7.79
CA LYS A 134 14.62 16.95 8.29
C LYS A 134 14.66 15.67 7.50
N ARG A 135 15.86 15.22 7.17
CA ARG A 135 16.08 14.00 6.38
C ARG A 135 15.46 12.74 7.00
N SER A 136 15.58 12.54 8.32
CA SER A 136 15.05 11.35 9.01
C SER A 136 13.51 11.27 9.00
N GLU A 137 12.85 12.40 9.27
CA GLU A 137 11.39 12.51 9.24
C GLU A 137 10.88 12.36 7.80
N ARG A 138 11.54 13.00 6.83
CA ARG A 138 11.22 12.84 5.41
C ARG A 138 11.33 11.38 4.95
N CYS A 139 12.37 10.66 5.36
CA CYS A 139 12.50 9.23 5.06
C CYS A 139 11.34 8.42 5.65
N TYR A 140 11.01 8.64 6.93
CA TYR A 140 9.85 8.00 7.57
C TYR A 140 8.56 8.28 6.79
N VAL A 141 8.24 9.55 6.54
CA VAL A 141 7.00 9.95 5.86
C VAL A 141 6.92 9.40 4.44
N LEU A 142 8.02 9.45 3.67
CA LEU A 142 8.06 8.91 2.31
C LEU A 142 7.90 7.38 2.29
N HIS A 143 8.53 6.69 3.24
CA HIS A 143 8.37 5.24 3.41
C HIS A 143 6.91 4.87 3.75
N GLU A 144 6.29 5.57 4.71
CA GLU A 144 4.89 5.34 5.09
C GLU A 144 3.93 5.60 3.92
N LEU A 145 4.12 6.69 3.17
CA LEU A 145 3.34 6.98 1.97
C LEU A 145 3.46 5.87 0.93
N ALA A 146 4.69 5.43 0.65
CA ALA A 146 4.92 4.33 -0.26
C ALA A 146 4.24 3.04 0.23
N ARG A 147 4.32 2.72 1.53
CA ARG A 147 3.69 1.51 2.11
C ARG A 147 2.18 1.54 1.96
N LEU A 148 1.52 2.65 2.32
CA LEU A 148 0.07 2.81 2.18
C LEU A 148 -0.37 2.74 0.71
N HIS A 149 0.43 3.25 -0.23
CA HIS A 149 0.13 3.13 -1.66
C HIS A 149 0.31 1.70 -2.18
N VAL A 150 1.28 0.92 -1.67
CA VAL A 150 1.40 -0.52 -1.95
C VAL A 150 0.16 -1.27 -1.45
N GLU A 151 -0.26 -0.99 -0.20
CA GLU A 151 -1.42 -1.63 0.43
C GLU A 151 -2.74 -1.31 -0.30
N THR A 152 -2.87 -0.10 -0.85
CA THR A 152 -4.02 0.33 -1.66
C THR A 152 -3.89 0.00 -3.15
N LYS A 153 -2.91 -0.84 -3.52
CA LYS A 153 -2.64 -1.29 -4.90
C LYS A 153 -2.37 -0.16 -5.91
N GLN A 154 -1.93 1.02 -5.45
CA GLN A 154 -1.56 2.16 -6.29
C GLN A 154 -0.06 2.14 -6.64
N ALA A 155 0.36 1.15 -7.44
CA ALA A 155 1.77 0.83 -7.65
C ALA A 155 2.63 2.00 -8.19
N MET A 156 2.09 2.83 -9.10
CA MET A 156 2.83 3.98 -9.67
C MET A 156 3.15 5.04 -8.61
N LYS A 157 2.19 5.38 -7.75
CA LYS A 157 2.40 6.35 -6.66
C LYS A 157 3.32 5.78 -5.60
N ALA A 158 3.15 4.51 -5.27
CA ALA A 158 4.04 3.81 -4.33
C ALA A 158 5.50 3.89 -4.78
N ARG A 159 5.76 3.57 -6.05
CA ARG A 159 7.11 3.63 -6.65
C ARG A 159 7.68 5.05 -6.64
N TYR A 160 6.86 6.06 -6.93
CA TYR A 160 7.29 7.47 -6.89
C TYR A 160 7.79 7.87 -5.49
N TYR A 161 7.00 7.59 -4.44
CA TYR A 161 7.38 7.91 -3.07
C TYR A 161 8.57 7.06 -2.59
N ALA A 162 8.64 5.80 -3.01
CA ALA A 162 9.76 4.91 -2.69
C ALA A 162 11.08 5.40 -3.32
N HIS A 163 11.11 5.79 -4.59
CA HIS A 163 12.33 6.37 -5.19
C HIS A 163 12.76 7.67 -4.50
N LYS A 164 11.81 8.54 -4.13
CA LYS A 164 12.13 9.73 -3.32
C LYS A 164 12.77 9.36 -1.99
N CYS A 165 12.22 8.38 -1.29
CA CYS A 165 12.78 7.89 -0.03
C CYS A 165 14.18 7.30 -0.22
N GLN A 166 14.40 6.54 -1.30
CA GLN A 166 15.71 5.97 -1.64
C GLN A 166 16.76 7.07 -1.80
N ASN A 167 16.44 8.12 -2.56
CA ASN A 167 17.36 9.25 -2.78
C ASN A 167 17.63 10.00 -1.47
N GLU A 168 16.60 10.23 -0.66
CA GLU A 168 16.72 10.90 0.64
C GLU A 168 17.60 10.09 1.61
N ALA A 169 17.38 8.78 1.69
CA ALA A 169 18.12 7.87 2.55
C ALA A 169 19.58 7.72 2.11
N LYS A 170 19.85 7.63 0.80
CA LYS A 170 21.22 7.63 0.25
C LYS A 170 21.94 8.94 0.57
N ALA A 171 21.30 10.09 0.35
CA ALA A 171 21.88 11.40 0.61
C ALA A 171 22.19 11.65 2.10
N ALA A 172 21.36 11.12 2.99
CA ALA A 172 21.53 11.26 4.44
C ALA A 172 22.30 10.09 5.10
N ASN A 173 22.79 9.13 4.31
CA ASN A 173 23.44 7.89 4.78
C ASN A 173 22.62 7.13 5.84
N LEU A 174 21.30 7.08 5.67
CA LEU A 174 20.37 6.39 6.58
C LEU A 174 20.17 4.94 6.12
N GLN A 175 21.09 4.07 6.51
CA GLN A 175 21.20 2.68 6.05
C GLN A 175 19.93 1.86 6.26
N ALA A 176 19.34 1.88 7.46
CA ALA A 176 18.12 1.13 7.77
C ALA A 176 16.93 1.58 6.88
N TRP A 177 16.79 2.89 6.66
CA TRP A 177 15.77 3.42 5.76
C TRP A 177 16.01 3.02 4.31
N LEU A 178 17.28 3.01 3.87
CA LEU A 178 17.65 2.58 2.52
C LEU A 178 17.28 1.10 2.27
N LEU A 179 17.61 0.20 3.20
CA LEU A 179 17.25 -1.22 3.05
C LEU A 179 15.73 -1.44 3.07
N ASN A 180 15.02 -0.75 3.97
CA ASN A 180 13.56 -0.82 4.04
C ASN A 180 12.90 -0.36 2.74
N VAL A 181 13.37 0.75 2.15
CA VAL A 181 12.75 1.28 0.93
C VAL A 181 13.13 0.48 -0.32
N LEU A 182 14.33 -0.10 -0.39
CA LEU A 182 14.67 -1.02 -1.49
C LEU A 182 13.77 -2.25 -1.49
N PHE A 183 13.49 -2.82 -0.31
CA PHE A 183 12.50 -3.89 -0.20
C PHE A 183 11.11 -3.44 -0.66
N LEU A 184 10.70 -2.23 -0.29
CA LEU A 184 9.41 -1.67 -0.71
C LEU A 184 9.34 -1.38 -2.22
N LEU A 185 10.46 -0.97 -2.85
CA LEU A 185 10.58 -0.84 -4.30
C LEU A 185 10.41 -2.19 -4.99
N ALA A 186 11.03 -3.25 -4.48
CA ALA A 186 10.85 -4.60 -5.00
C ALA A 186 9.36 -5.00 -4.95
N ARG A 187 8.65 -4.71 -3.85
CA ARG A 187 7.19 -4.91 -3.76
C ARG A 187 6.43 -4.13 -4.82
N CYS A 188 6.81 -2.87 -5.09
CA CYS A 188 6.18 -2.06 -6.13
C CYS A 188 6.37 -2.68 -7.53
N HIS A 189 7.57 -3.19 -7.83
CA HIS A 189 7.86 -3.87 -9.08
C HIS A 189 7.06 -5.17 -9.23
N LEU A 190 6.94 -5.97 -8.16
CA LEU A 190 6.11 -7.17 -8.15
C LEU A 190 4.62 -6.86 -8.35
N LEU A 191 4.10 -5.78 -7.75
CA LEU A 191 2.74 -5.31 -8.00
C LEU A 191 2.50 -4.92 -9.48
N GLN A 192 3.55 -4.51 -10.19
CA GLN A 192 3.50 -4.19 -11.63
C GLN A 192 3.83 -5.38 -12.52
N ASN A 193 3.95 -6.59 -11.95
CA ASN A 193 4.41 -7.80 -12.64
C ASN A 193 5.80 -7.64 -13.32
N ASN A 194 6.64 -6.77 -12.75
CA ASN A 194 7.96 -6.49 -13.27
C ASN A 194 9.04 -7.25 -12.47
N ARG A 195 9.18 -8.54 -12.75
CA ARG A 195 10.06 -9.46 -12.00
C ARG A 195 11.56 -9.17 -12.16
N PRO A 196 12.08 -8.90 -13.37
CA PRO A 196 13.52 -8.66 -13.54
C PRO A 196 13.99 -7.45 -12.71
N GLU A 197 13.21 -6.37 -12.70
CA GLU A 197 13.50 -5.17 -11.92
C GLU A 197 13.35 -5.41 -10.41
N ALA A 198 12.33 -6.17 -9.99
CA ALA A 198 12.20 -6.57 -8.58
C ALA A 198 13.44 -7.33 -8.11
N ARG A 199 13.91 -8.30 -8.92
CA ARG A 199 15.12 -9.07 -8.65
C ARG A 199 16.37 -8.20 -8.61
N ALA A 200 16.54 -7.28 -9.55
CA ALA A 200 17.67 -6.37 -9.57
C ALA A 200 17.75 -5.52 -8.29
N VAL A 201 16.61 -4.98 -7.84
CA VAL A 201 16.52 -4.20 -6.59
C VAL A 201 16.81 -5.06 -5.36
N LEU A 202 16.32 -6.31 -5.31
CA LEU A 202 16.61 -7.22 -4.20
C LEU A 202 18.09 -7.63 -4.15
N LEU A 203 18.75 -7.81 -5.30
CA LEU A 203 20.19 -8.05 -5.37
C LEU A 203 21.00 -6.82 -4.89
N GLU A 204 20.61 -5.61 -5.28
CA GLU A 204 21.20 -4.37 -4.75
C GLU A 204 21.04 -4.32 -3.22
N ALA A 205 19.83 -4.59 -2.72
CA ALA A 205 19.53 -4.60 -1.29
C ALA A 205 20.36 -5.64 -0.52
N THR A 206 20.57 -6.83 -1.10
CA THR A 206 21.39 -7.90 -0.52
C THR A 206 22.85 -7.46 -0.38
N GLY A 207 23.42 -6.88 -1.45
CA GLY A 207 24.80 -6.37 -1.43
C GLY A 207 24.99 -5.26 -0.38
N LEU A 208 24.03 -4.33 -0.31
CA LEU A 208 24.06 -3.25 0.67
C LEU A 208 23.91 -3.77 2.11
N ALA A 209 22.98 -4.71 2.35
CA ALA A 209 22.77 -5.31 3.66
C ALA A 209 24.04 -5.99 4.17
N ARG A 210 24.75 -6.73 3.32
CA ARG A 210 26.07 -7.31 3.65
C ARG A 210 27.10 -6.23 4.00
N SER A 211 27.18 -5.17 3.18
CA SER A 211 28.15 -4.10 3.40
C SER A 211 27.92 -3.32 4.70
N TYR A 212 26.68 -3.24 5.17
CA TYR A 212 26.30 -2.57 6.41
C TYR A 212 26.34 -3.49 7.65
N GLY A 213 26.68 -4.77 7.49
CA GLY A 213 26.77 -5.74 8.59
C GLY A 213 25.43 -6.41 8.97
N PHE A 214 24.41 -6.27 8.13
CA PHE A 214 23.09 -6.89 8.31
C PHE A 214 22.99 -8.25 7.58
N GLY A 215 23.77 -9.23 8.03
CA GLY A 215 23.90 -10.54 7.35
C GLY A 215 22.61 -11.37 7.32
N ASP A 216 21.86 -11.35 8.41
CA ASP A 216 20.57 -12.04 8.55
C ASP A 216 19.44 -11.44 7.69
N ILE A 217 19.50 -10.14 7.43
CA ILE A 217 18.60 -9.45 6.50
C ILE A 217 19.04 -9.71 5.06
N ALA A 218 20.35 -9.81 4.79
CA ALA A 218 20.86 -10.19 3.47
C ALA A 218 20.37 -11.59 3.08
N GLU A 219 20.44 -12.57 3.98
CA GLU A 219 19.93 -13.92 3.75
C GLU A 219 18.42 -13.93 3.45
N PHE A 220 17.65 -13.07 4.15
CA PHE A 220 16.23 -12.91 3.84
C PHE A 220 16.01 -12.32 2.44
N PHE A 221 16.80 -11.32 2.04
CA PHE A 221 16.71 -10.76 0.69
C PHE A 221 17.09 -11.77 -0.39
N GLU A 222 18.03 -12.66 -0.15
CA GLU A 222 18.34 -13.78 -1.05
C GLU A 222 17.17 -14.75 -1.18
N THR A 223 16.51 -15.07 -0.06
CA THR A 223 15.26 -15.84 -0.08
C THR A 223 14.21 -15.12 -0.93
N CYS A 224 14.06 -13.80 -0.78
CA CYS A 224 13.15 -13.01 -1.61
C CYS A 224 13.51 -13.02 -3.10
N VAL A 225 14.80 -13.04 -3.45
CA VAL A 225 15.24 -13.15 -4.85
C VAL A 225 14.76 -14.46 -5.46
N ASN A 226 14.94 -15.58 -4.77
CA ASN A 226 14.51 -16.90 -5.25
C ASN A 226 12.99 -16.95 -5.43
N VAL A 227 12.25 -16.53 -4.40
CA VAL A 227 10.79 -16.54 -4.38
C VAL A 227 10.18 -15.59 -5.45
N SER A 228 10.87 -14.50 -5.79
CA SER A 228 10.39 -13.54 -6.81
C SER A 228 10.29 -14.13 -8.23
N VAL A 229 11.01 -15.23 -8.50
CA VAL A 229 10.96 -15.95 -9.78
C VAL A 229 9.80 -16.93 -9.83
N GLU A 230 9.49 -17.58 -8.71
CA GLU A 230 8.58 -18.73 -8.64
C GLU A 230 7.12 -18.36 -8.36
N GLY A 231 6.85 -17.24 -7.70
CA GLY A 231 5.50 -16.88 -7.29
C GLY A 231 4.52 -16.62 -8.45
N GLU A 232 3.34 -17.22 -8.43
CA GLU A 232 2.19 -16.71 -9.19
C GLU A 232 1.76 -15.38 -8.57
N ILE A 233 1.84 -14.28 -9.34
CA ILE A 233 1.41 -12.97 -8.85
C ILE A 233 -0.12 -12.92 -8.88
N VAL A 234 -0.75 -12.16 -7.96
CA VAL A 234 -2.13 -11.71 -8.13
C VAL A 234 -2.14 -10.88 -9.41
N ALA A 235 -2.35 -11.57 -10.53
CA ALA A 235 -2.70 -10.96 -11.78
C ALA A 235 -3.74 -9.89 -11.44
N THR A 236 -3.54 -8.66 -11.94
CA THR A 236 -4.60 -7.66 -11.97
C THR A 236 -5.90 -8.36 -12.31
N THR A 237 -7.03 -7.94 -11.74
CA THR A 237 -8.33 -8.60 -11.95
C THR A 237 -8.54 -8.97 -13.42
N ASP A 238 -8.09 -8.10 -14.33
CA ASP A 238 -8.09 -8.32 -15.77
C ASP A 238 -7.21 -9.50 -16.24
N ALA A 239 -5.95 -9.61 -15.82
CA ALA A 239 -5.09 -10.72 -16.20
C ALA A 239 -5.53 -12.07 -15.59
N CYS A 240 -6.16 -12.05 -14.40
CA CYS A 240 -6.79 -13.25 -13.82
C CYS A 240 -8.05 -13.66 -14.62
N LEU A 241 -8.85 -12.68 -15.03
CA LEU A 241 -10.01 -12.89 -15.89
C LEU A 241 -9.60 -13.42 -17.27
N GLU A 242 -8.52 -12.89 -17.87
CA GLU A 242 -7.99 -13.35 -19.15
C GLU A 242 -7.47 -14.80 -19.07
N LYS A 243 -6.73 -15.16 -18.02
CA LYS A 243 -6.28 -16.54 -17.78
C LYS A 243 -7.48 -17.49 -17.67
N ARG A 244 -8.50 -17.13 -16.88
CA ARG A 244 -9.71 -17.95 -16.72
C ARG A 244 -10.57 -18.02 -17.98
N GLN A 245 -10.67 -16.93 -18.75
CA GLN A 245 -11.34 -16.95 -20.06
C GLN A 245 -10.65 -17.93 -20.99
N LYS A 246 -9.31 -17.93 -21.00
CA LYS A 246 -8.52 -18.88 -21.78
C LYS A 246 -8.72 -20.31 -21.31
N ASP A 247 -8.65 -20.56 -20.01
CA ASP A 247 -8.89 -21.89 -19.43
C ASP A 247 -10.32 -22.40 -19.74
N LEU A 248 -11.34 -21.52 -19.72
CA LEU A 248 -12.72 -21.89 -20.04
C LEU A 248 -12.88 -22.24 -21.52
N VAL A 249 -12.24 -21.49 -22.42
CA VAL A 249 -12.22 -21.82 -23.86
C VAL A 249 -11.47 -23.14 -24.09
N ASP A 250 -10.37 -23.38 -23.38
CA ASP A 250 -9.57 -24.58 -23.55
C ASP A 250 -10.30 -25.85 -23.03
N LEU A 251 -11.22 -25.68 -22.07
CA LEU A 251 -12.11 -26.75 -21.57
C LEU A 251 -13.29 -27.08 -22.51
N MET A 252 -13.56 -26.27 -23.53
CA MET A 252 -14.64 -26.56 -24.49
C MET A 252 -14.21 -27.67 -25.45
N GLN A 253 -15.13 -28.59 -25.77
CA GLN A 253 -14.82 -29.73 -26.64
C GLN A 253 -14.89 -29.35 -28.13
N ASP A 254 -15.87 -28.55 -28.53
CA ASP A 254 -16.09 -28.19 -29.94
C ASP A 254 -15.36 -26.90 -30.35
N ASP A 255 -14.70 -26.93 -31.51
CA ASP A 255 -13.96 -25.78 -32.03
C ASP A 255 -14.86 -24.61 -32.46
N ASP A 256 -16.09 -24.89 -32.86
CA ASP A 256 -17.11 -23.88 -33.14
C ASP A 256 -17.51 -23.12 -31.87
N LEU A 257 -17.69 -23.84 -30.75
CA LEU A 257 -17.95 -23.23 -29.45
C LEU A 257 -16.75 -22.41 -28.94
N LYS A 258 -15.53 -22.92 -29.14
CA LYS A 258 -14.30 -22.16 -28.82
C LYS A 258 -14.21 -20.85 -29.59
N SER A 259 -14.49 -20.89 -30.90
CA SER A 259 -14.43 -19.70 -31.75
C SER A 259 -15.50 -18.68 -31.35
N ALA A 260 -16.73 -19.14 -31.07
CA ALA A 260 -17.82 -18.30 -30.58
C ALA A 260 -17.53 -17.68 -29.21
N ALA A 261 -16.93 -18.44 -28.29
CA ALA A 261 -16.55 -17.97 -26.96
C ALA A 261 -15.42 -16.92 -27.02
N ARG A 262 -14.38 -17.14 -27.84
CA ARG A 262 -13.33 -16.14 -28.09
C ARG A 262 -13.90 -14.85 -28.67
N TYR A 263 -14.83 -14.96 -29.63
CA TYR A 263 -15.50 -13.81 -30.22
C TYR A 263 -16.33 -13.04 -29.19
N LEU A 264 -17.05 -13.75 -28.31
CA LEU A 264 -17.82 -13.14 -27.22
C LEU A 264 -16.92 -12.40 -26.23
N PHE A 265 -15.84 -13.02 -25.75
CA PHE A 265 -14.90 -12.36 -24.82
C PHE A 265 -14.25 -11.14 -25.44
N ARG A 266 -13.91 -11.18 -26.74
CA ARG A 266 -13.39 -10.03 -27.49
C ARG A 266 -14.41 -8.89 -27.61
N ARG A 267 -15.70 -9.19 -27.75
CA ARG A 267 -16.76 -8.16 -27.73
C ARG A 267 -16.98 -7.60 -26.33
N MET A 268 -16.88 -8.42 -25.30
CA MET A 268 -17.03 -8.00 -23.91
C MET A 268 -15.86 -7.13 -23.43
N SER A 269 -14.65 -7.35 -23.92
CA SER A 269 -13.48 -6.52 -23.58
C SER A 269 -13.59 -5.07 -24.07
N LEU A 270 -14.44 -4.81 -25.06
CA LEU A 270 -14.73 -3.44 -25.54
C LEU A 270 -15.72 -2.68 -24.63
N ILE A 271 -16.43 -3.38 -23.74
CA ILE A 271 -17.38 -2.79 -22.80
C ILE A 271 -16.64 -2.38 -21.53
N PRO A 272 -16.93 -1.24 -20.88
CA PRO A 272 -16.30 -0.87 -19.59
C PRO A 272 -16.54 -1.93 -18.50
N ALA A 273 -15.53 -2.19 -17.65
CA ALA A 273 -15.52 -3.26 -16.64
C ALA A 273 -16.77 -3.28 -15.74
N ALA A 274 -17.22 -2.11 -15.27
CA ALA A 274 -18.44 -1.93 -14.48
C ALA A 274 -19.76 -2.38 -15.16
N ARG A 275 -19.74 -2.62 -16.48
CA ARG A 275 -20.90 -3.10 -17.26
C ARG A 275 -20.69 -4.48 -17.87
N ARG A 276 -19.56 -5.14 -17.59
CA ARG A 276 -19.29 -6.50 -18.06
C ARG A 276 -19.99 -7.49 -17.13
N PHE A 277 -20.56 -8.55 -17.71
CA PHE A 277 -20.97 -9.71 -16.92
C PHE A 277 -19.71 -10.40 -16.38
N SER A 278 -19.64 -10.53 -15.05
CA SER A 278 -18.55 -11.22 -14.37
C SER A 278 -18.66 -12.72 -14.56
N ILE A 279 -17.57 -13.36 -14.98
CA ILE A 279 -17.45 -14.82 -15.12
C ILE A 279 -17.17 -15.48 -13.75
N MET A 280 -16.94 -14.67 -12.72
CA MET A 280 -16.71 -15.12 -11.35
C MET A 280 -18.04 -15.22 -10.58
N PRO A 281 -18.44 -16.42 -10.12
CA PRO A 281 -19.60 -16.55 -9.23
C PRO A 281 -19.42 -15.67 -7.99
N GLY A 282 -20.36 -14.76 -7.74
CA GLY A 282 -20.35 -13.90 -6.56
C GLY A 282 -19.42 -12.67 -6.58
N ALA A 283 -18.62 -12.46 -7.62
CA ALA A 283 -17.77 -11.27 -7.71
C ALA A 283 -18.46 -10.17 -8.54
N ARG A 284 -18.92 -9.11 -7.88
CA ARG A 284 -19.24 -7.84 -8.55
C ARG A 284 -17.93 -7.15 -8.94
N ALA A 285 -17.89 -6.54 -10.13
CA ALA A 285 -16.74 -5.74 -10.54
C ALA A 285 -16.57 -4.57 -9.57
N GLU A 286 -15.44 -4.49 -8.88
CA GLU A 286 -15.13 -3.42 -7.94
C GLU A 286 -14.81 -2.12 -8.72
N ASP A 287 -15.85 -1.38 -9.09
CA ASP A 287 -15.79 0.03 -9.52
C ASP A 287 -16.93 0.86 -8.87
N ASP A 288 -17.64 0.31 -7.89
CA ASP A 288 -18.84 0.91 -7.26
C ASP A 288 -18.55 2.06 -6.27
N ASP A 289 -17.33 2.59 -6.21
CA ASP A 289 -16.98 3.74 -5.35
C ASP A 289 -17.38 5.11 -5.97
N VAL A 290 -18.14 5.12 -7.08
CA VAL A 290 -18.75 6.33 -7.63
C VAL A 290 -20.16 6.50 -7.03
N PRO A 291 -20.45 7.60 -6.32
CA PRO A 291 -21.76 7.80 -5.72
C PRO A 291 -22.85 7.79 -6.80
N VAL A 292 -23.89 6.99 -6.56
CA VAL A 292 -25.05 6.82 -7.43
C VAL A 292 -25.85 8.12 -7.47
N SER A 293 -25.43 9.07 -8.31
CA SER A 293 -26.26 10.21 -8.70
C SER A 293 -27.18 9.77 -9.85
N HIS A 294 -28.47 10.04 -9.65
CA HIS A 294 -29.60 9.76 -10.54
C HIS A 294 -29.32 9.88 -12.06
N ALA A 295 -30.00 9.01 -12.82
CA ALA A 295 -30.16 9.02 -14.27
C ALA A 295 -29.00 8.45 -15.13
N ARG A 296 -28.79 7.13 -15.06
CA ARG A 296 -28.29 6.38 -16.23
C ARG A 296 -29.40 5.47 -16.74
N ARG A 297 -30.07 5.93 -17.81
CA ARG A 297 -31.07 5.18 -18.57
C ARG A 297 -30.51 3.80 -18.91
N ARG A 298 -31.15 2.74 -18.39
CA ARG A 298 -30.95 1.36 -18.84
C ARG A 298 -31.36 1.29 -20.31
N GLN A 299 -30.41 1.35 -21.24
CA GLN A 299 -30.67 1.04 -22.63
C GLN A 299 -30.65 -0.49 -22.77
N SER A 300 -31.81 -1.05 -23.11
CA SER A 300 -31.96 -2.47 -23.41
C SER A 300 -31.14 -2.85 -24.65
N ILE A 301 -30.59 -4.06 -24.65
CA ILE A 301 -29.86 -4.66 -25.80
C ILE A 301 -30.82 -5.21 -26.87
N ILE A 302 -32.14 -5.13 -26.63
CA ILE A 302 -33.19 -5.50 -27.59
C ILE A 302 -33.26 -4.42 -28.68
N PRO A 303 -33.16 -4.75 -29.98
CA PRO A 303 -33.36 -3.80 -31.07
C PRO A 303 -34.76 -3.19 -30.97
N LYS A 304 -34.85 -1.87 -30.86
CA LYS A 304 -36.14 -1.18 -30.84
C LYS A 304 -36.66 -1.08 -32.26
N THR A 305 -37.83 -1.67 -32.52
CA THR A 305 -38.61 -1.41 -33.71
C THR A 305 -39.00 0.07 -33.73
N SER A 306 -38.85 0.71 -34.89
CA SER A 306 -39.08 2.14 -35.08
C SER A 306 -40.53 2.51 -34.77
N GLN A 307 -40.75 3.25 -33.68
CA GLN A 307 -42.03 3.92 -33.47
C GLN A 307 -42.05 5.26 -34.21
N PRO A 308 -43.17 5.64 -34.83
CA PRO A 308 -43.27 6.87 -35.60
C PRO A 308 -43.18 8.10 -34.68
N THR A 309 -42.47 9.12 -35.18
CA THR A 309 -42.19 10.41 -34.54
C THR A 309 -43.47 11.10 -34.06
N ARG A 310 -43.62 11.28 -32.75
CA ARG A 310 -44.61 12.19 -32.16
C ARG A 310 -44.05 13.62 -32.18
N ILE A 311 -44.79 14.51 -32.84
CA ILE A 311 -44.52 15.95 -32.93
C ILE A 311 -44.75 16.58 -31.54
N ALA A 312 -43.75 17.30 -31.04
CA ALA A 312 -43.84 18.01 -29.77
C ALA A 312 -44.50 19.39 -29.96
N TYR A 313 -45.64 19.60 -29.29
CA TYR A 313 -46.21 20.95 -29.15
C TYR A 313 -45.48 21.70 -28.04
N LYS A 314 -44.90 22.87 -28.39
CA LYS A 314 -44.37 23.83 -27.42
C LYS A 314 -45.53 24.56 -26.73
N SER A 315 -45.69 24.39 -25.43
CA SER A 315 -46.52 25.27 -24.61
C SER A 315 -45.73 26.54 -24.28
N VAL A 316 -46.25 27.68 -24.73
CA VAL A 316 -45.76 29.03 -24.47
C VAL A 316 -46.50 29.61 -23.25
N HIS A 317 -45.78 30.43 -22.48
CA HIS A 317 -46.19 31.54 -21.59
C HIS A 317 -45.80 31.41 -20.10
N PRO A 318 -45.65 32.54 -19.37
CA PRO A 318 -45.11 33.85 -19.76
C PRO A 318 -44.06 34.39 -18.76
N LEU A 319 -43.40 35.48 -19.15
CA LEU A 319 -42.41 36.26 -18.40
C LEU A 319 -43.01 36.98 -17.17
N GLY A 320 -42.23 37.00 -16.09
CA GLY A 320 -42.06 38.14 -15.18
C GLY A 320 -43.14 38.38 -14.13
N PHE A 321 -42.75 38.34 -12.85
CA PHE A 321 -42.87 39.48 -11.93
C PHE A 321 -41.97 39.24 -10.71
N VAL A 322 -41.13 40.24 -10.46
CA VAL A 322 -40.32 40.45 -9.25
C VAL A 322 -41.24 41.15 -8.24
N ASP A 323 -41.11 40.88 -6.93
CA ASP A 323 -41.00 41.91 -5.88
C ASP A 323 -40.97 41.38 -4.43
N PHE A 324 -39.93 41.85 -3.73
CA PHE A 324 -39.77 42.33 -2.35
C PHE A 324 -40.22 41.55 -1.09
N ASP A 325 -39.21 41.31 -0.24
CA ASP A 325 -39.10 41.48 1.22
C ASP A 325 -40.35 41.40 2.13
N ARG A 326 -40.26 40.49 3.11
CA ARG A 326 -40.26 40.84 4.54
C ARG A 326 -39.65 39.73 5.41
#